data_AF-A0A511NB98-F1
#
_entry.id   AF-A0A511NB98-F1
#
_cell.length_a   1.000
_cell.length_b   1.000
_cell.length_c   1.000
_cell.angle_alpha   90.00
_cell.angle_beta   90.00
_cell.angle_gamma   90.00
#
_symmetry.space_group_name_H-M   'P 1'
#
loop_
_entity.id
_entity.type
_entity.pdbx_description
1 polymer ?
#
loop_
_entity_poly.entity_id
_entity_poly.type
_entity_poly.pdbx_seq_one_letter_code
_entity_poly.pdbx_strand_id
1 'polypeptide(L)'
;MRSLQVIDGYISVFELMTEMGYTRPGTYWKELLKKHQDTLPEHKMLQFIKANGRKGRKVPAIRKEDEALLIQHFDVLVVASDEIFDREVVQDVLKTLCLAFQDFEPESHLVVGDHTIDLYLKKVRMAIDFVSAPVALARKETLLQREKEIRERLDCTFLTVDPLTEGFHAGQVVFALRKHLGI
;
A
#
# COMPACT_ATOMS: atom_id res chain seq x y z
N MET A 1 3.81 -17.77 -0.43
CA MET A 1 4.45 -17.19 -1.62
C MET A 1 4.61 -18.29 -2.66
N ARG A 2 4.23 -18.04 -3.93
CA ARG A 2 4.63 -18.93 -5.03
C ARG A 2 6.10 -18.62 -5.35
N SER A 3 6.83 -19.60 -5.86
CA SER A 3 8.18 -19.40 -6.36
C SER A 3 8.11 -18.88 -7.79
N LEU A 4 8.68 -17.71 -8.07
CA LEU A 4 8.79 -17.18 -9.43
C LEU A 4 9.48 -18.16 -10.38
N GLN A 5 8.96 -18.26 -11.59
CA GLN A 5 9.59 -19.09 -12.62
C GLN A 5 10.90 -18.43 -13.10
N VAL A 6 11.99 -19.20 -13.10
CA VAL A 6 13.28 -18.77 -13.66
C VAL A 6 13.51 -19.50 -14.99
N ILE A 7 13.67 -18.76 -16.08
CA ILE A 7 13.99 -19.28 -17.41
C ILE A 7 15.28 -18.62 -17.89
N ASP A 8 16.30 -19.42 -18.18
CA ASP A 8 17.61 -18.96 -18.65
C ASP A 8 18.26 -17.88 -17.74
N GLY A 9 17.98 -17.94 -16.44
CA GLY A 9 18.43 -16.97 -15.45
C GLY A 9 17.60 -15.68 -15.40
N TYR A 10 16.44 -15.64 -16.05
CA TYR A 10 15.53 -14.49 -16.04
C TYR A 10 14.23 -14.80 -15.31
N ILE A 11 13.65 -13.78 -14.68
CA ILE A 11 12.33 -13.79 -14.06
C ILE A 11 11.37 -12.84 -14.77
N SER A 12 10.07 -13.13 -14.68
CA SER A 12 9.06 -12.24 -15.23
C SER A 12 8.87 -11.02 -14.33
N VAL A 13 9.04 -9.84 -14.90
CA VAL A 13 8.74 -8.56 -14.22
C VAL A 13 7.26 -8.51 -13.81
N PHE A 14 6.37 -9.00 -14.67
CA PHE A 14 4.93 -8.96 -14.40
C PHE A 14 4.51 -9.91 -13.29
N GLU A 15 5.09 -11.12 -13.24
CA GLU A 15 4.80 -12.04 -12.12
C GLU A 15 5.34 -11.46 -10.81
N LEU A 16 6.55 -10.90 -10.80
CA LEU A 16 7.12 -10.23 -9.62
C LEU A 16 6.23 -9.07 -9.15
N MET A 17 5.76 -8.22 -10.06
CA MET A 17 4.81 -7.14 -9.73
C MET A 17 3.48 -7.71 -9.19
N THR A 18 2.92 -8.76 -9.79
CA THR A 18 1.70 -9.37 -9.28
C THR A 18 1.90 -9.99 -7.89
N GLU A 19 3.06 -10.59 -7.60
CA GLU A 19 3.40 -11.08 -6.26
C GLU A 19 3.54 -9.94 -5.24
N MET A 20 3.97 -8.76 -5.67
CA MET A 20 4.01 -7.54 -4.86
C MET A 20 2.66 -6.81 -4.77
N GLY A 21 1.57 -7.35 -5.32
CA GLY A 21 0.23 -6.80 -5.18
C GLY A 21 -0.22 -5.85 -6.29
N TYR A 22 0.58 -5.65 -7.34
CA TYR A 22 0.17 -4.80 -8.46
C TYR A 22 -0.92 -5.47 -9.30
N THR A 23 -2.08 -4.83 -9.39
CA THR A 23 -3.25 -5.34 -10.13
C THR A 23 -3.13 -5.16 -11.66
N ARG A 24 -2.29 -4.21 -12.11
CA ARG A 24 -2.11 -3.85 -13.54
C ARG A 24 -0.64 -3.77 -13.94
N PRO A 25 0.14 -4.86 -13.85
CA PRO A 25 1.60 -4.81 -14.01
C PRO A 25 2.09 -4.19 -15.33
N GLY A 26 1.32 -4.34 -16.42
CA GLY A 26 1.65 -3.71 -17.70
C GLY A 26 1.55 -2.18 -17.71
N THR A 27 0.68 -1.59 -16.88
CA THR A 27 0.56 -0.14 -16.73
C THR A 27 1.71 0.38 -15.89
N TYR A 28 1.93 -0.17 -14.69
CA TYR A 28 3.01 0.24 -13.80
C TYR A 28 4.38 0.06 -14.45
N TRP A 29 4.60 -1.02 -15.22
CA TRP A 29 5.84 -1.20 -15.96
C TRP A 29 6.12 -0.08 -16.97
N LYS A 30 5.09 0.38 -17.70
CA LYS A 30 5.24 1.52 -18.63
C LYS A 30 5.57 2.80 -17.90
N GLU A 31 5.00 3.02 -16.72
CA GLU A 31 5.34 4.18 -15.89
C GLU A 31 6.77 4.12 -15.37
N LEU A 32 7.22 2.94 -14.94
CA LEU A 32 8.59 2.71 -14.51
C LEU A 32 9.58 3.02 -15.63
N LEU A 33 9.31 2.50 -16.83
CA LEU A 33 10.10 2.79 -18.02
C LEU A 33 10.11 4.29 -18.35
N LYS A 34 9.03 5.03 -18.08
CA LYS A 34 8.98 6.47 -18.34
C LYS A 34 9.76 7.29 -17.32
N LYS A 35 9.75 6.90 -16.04
CA LYS A 35 10.29 7.68 -14.92
C LYS A 35 11.73 7.29 -14.55
N HIS A 36 12.10 6.03 -14.75
CA HIS A 36 13.34 5.45 -14.22
C HIS A 36 14.07 4.60 -15.28
N GLN A 37 13.91 4.91 -16.57
CA GLN A 37 14.51 4.12 -17.65
C GLN A 37 16.02 3.87 -17.46
N ASP A 38 16.74 4.92 -17.04
CA ASP A 38 18.20 4.93 -16.97
C ASP A 38 18.76 4.16 -15.77
N THR A 39 17.91 3.85 -14.79
CA THR A 39 18.30 3.18 -13.54
C THR A 39 17.67 1.79 -13.39
N LEU A 40 16.79 1.41 -14.32
CA LEU A 40 16.24 0.07 -14.41
C LEU A 40 17.30 -0.94 -14.85
N PRO A 41 17.28 -2.17 -14.29
CA PRO A 41 18.13 -3.24 -14.79
C PRO A 41 17.83 -3.58 -16.25
N GLU A 42 18.81 -4.20 -16.92
CA GLU A 42 18.66 -4.64 -18.29
C GLU A 42 17.48 -5.62 -18.41
N HIS A 43 16.57 -5.33 -19.33
CA HIS A 43 15.36 -6.10 -19.51
C HIS A 43 15.15 -6.51 -20.96
N LYS A 44 14.55 -7.68 -21.17
CA LYS A 44 14.20 -8.19 -22.49
C LYS A 44 12.84 -8.89 -22.47
N MET A 45 12.30 -9.16 -23.66
CA MET A 45 11.00 -9.81 -23.80
C MET A 45 11.16 -11.33 -23.87
N LEU A 46 10.63 -12.07 -22.88
CA LEU A 46 10.68 -13.53 -22.80
C LEU A 46 9.29 -14.16 -22.67
N GLN A 47 9.17 -15.43 -23.04
CA GLN A 47 7.95 -16.23 -22.84
C GLN A 47 8.12 -17.16 -21.64
N PHE A 48 7.21 -17.04 -20.68
CA PHE A 48 7.12 -17.92 -19.50
C PHE A 48 6.06 -18.99 -19.70
N ILE A 49 6.12 -20.07 -18.94
CA ILE A 49 5.15 -21.16 -19.00
C ILE A 49 4.03 -20.84 -18.01
N LYS A 50 2.79 -20.82 -18.49
CA LYS A 50 1.61 -20.63 -17.64
C LYS A 50 1.41 -21.84 -16.72
N ALA A 51 0.63 -21.67 -15.65
CA ALA A 51 0.26 -22.75 -14.74
C ALA A 51 -0.38 -23.98 -15.42
N ASN A 52 -0.99 -23.81 -16.61
CA ASN A 52 -1.56 -24.89 -17.41
C ASN A 52 -0.55 -25.56 -18.37
N GLY A 53 0.75 -25.31 -18.21
CA GLY A 53 1.82 -25.87 -19.05
C GLY A 53 1.96 -25.25 -20.44
N ARG A 54 1.09 -24.31 -20.82
CA ARG A 54 1.16 -23.65 -22.14
C ARG A 54 2.14 -22.46 -22.11
N LYS A 55 2.81 -22.23 -23.23
CA LYS A 55 3.63 -21.01 -23.42
C LYS A 55 2.76 -19.76 -23.31
N GLY A 56 3.22 -18.80 -22.52
CA GLY A 56 2.61 -17.50 -22.33
C GLY A 56 2.92 -16.52 -23.46
N ARG A 57 2.36 -15.31 -23.33
CA ARG A 57 2.76 -14.17 -24.16
C ARG A 57 4.18 -13.73 -23.81
N LYS A 58 4.85 -13.04 -24.73
CA LYS A 58 6.11 -12.37 -24.42
C LYS A 58 5.85 -11.25 -23.39
N VAL A 59 6.61 -11.25 -22.31
CA VAL A 59 6.54 -10.26 -21.21
C VAL A 59 7.95 -9.79 -20.87
N PRO A 60 8.10 -8.58 -20.32
CA PRO A 60 9.39 -8.09 -19.84
C PRO A 60 9.94 -9.00 -18.76
N ALA A 61 11.26 -9.20 -18.83
CA ALA A 61 12.02 -10.07 -17.96
C ALA A 61 13.39 -9.46 -17.68
N ILE A 62 13.85 -9.62 -16.44
CA ILE A 62 15.16 -9.18 -15.95
C ILE A 62 15.95 -10.39 -15.44
N ARG A 63 17.27 -10.24 -15.25
CA ARG A 63 18.06 -11.29 -14.60
C ARG A 63 17.59 -11.49 -13.17
N LYS A 64 17.66 -12.73 -12.68
CA LYS A 64 17.27 -13.06 -11.30
C LYS A 64 18.13 -12.30 -10.27
N GLU A 65 19.41 -12.06 -10.56
CA GLU A 65 20.32 -11.32 -9.68
C GLU A 65 19.93 -9.83 -9.52
N ASP A 66 19.21 -9.26 -10.49
CA ASP A 66 18.75 -7.86 -10.47
C ASP A 66 17.38 -7.70 -9.78
N GLU A 67 16.81 -8.77 -9.23
CA GLU A 67 15.50 -8.76 -8.58
C GLU A 67 15.40 -7.71 -7.47
N ALA A 68 16.38 -7.66 -6.57
CA ALA A 68 16.40 -6.72 -5.47
C ALA A 68 16.42 -5.26 -5.94
N LEU A 69 17.16 -4.98 -7.02
CA LEU A 69 17.24 -3.64 -7.61
C LEU A 69 15.90 -3.24 -8.23
N LEU A 70 15.23 -4.15 -8.94
CA LEU A 70 13.92 -3.88 -9.52
C LEU A 70 12.85 -3.63 -8.44
N ILE A 71 12.91 -4.38 -7.33
CA ILE A 71 12.00 -4.18 -6.19
C ILE A 71 12.14 -2.77 -5.61
N GLN A 72 13.36 -2.22 -5.50
CA GLN A 72 13.56 -0.84 -5.04
C GLN A 72 12.83 0.19 -5.90
N HIS A 73 12.73 -0.04 -7.21
CA HIS A 73 11.99 0.85 -8.11
C HIS A 73 10.47 0.68 -8.00
N PHE A 74 10.00 -0.53 -7.68
CA PHE A 74 8.59 -0.77 -7.37
C PHE A 74 8.15 0.01 -6.14
N ASP A 75 8.98 0.03 -5.09
CA ASP A 75 8.69 0.82 -3.88
C ASP A 75 8.46 2.31 -4.17
N VAL A 76 9.13 2.87 -5.19
CA VAL A 76 8.95 4.26 -5.62
C VAL A 76 7.65 4.47 -6.42
N LEU A 77 7.20 3.47 -7.19
CA LEU A 77 5.96 3.57 -7.98
C LEU A 77 4.69 3.45 -7.14
N VAL A 78 4.66 2.61 -6.10
CA VAL A 78 3.49 2.47 -5.21
C VAL A 78 3.11 3.82 -4.59
N VAL A 79 4.11 4.67 -4.33
CA VAL A 79 3.92 6.01 -3.78
C VAL A 79 3.32 6.99 -4.82
N ALA A 80 3.31 6.70 -6.13
CA ALA A 80 3.02 7.74 -7.13
C ALA A 80 1.67 7.61 -7.86
N SER A 81 1.14 6.40 -8.09
CA SER A 81 -0.04 6.21 -8.95
C SER A 81 -1.31 5.77 -8.20
N ASP A 82 -1.15 5.05 -7.09
CA ASP A 82 -2.27 4.68 -6.22
C ASP A 82 -2.66 5.89 -5.34
N GLU A 83 -1.69 6.74 -4.97
CA GLU A 83 -1.95 7.94 -4.16
C GLU A 83 -2.98 8.92 -4.75
N ILE A 84 -3.18 9.05 -6.07
CA ILE A 84 -4.06 10.13 -6.58
C ILE A 84 -5.54 9.78 -6.38
N PHE A 85 -5.96 8.57 -6.79
CA PHE A 85 -7.34 8.12 -6.58
C PHE A 85 -7.58 7.71 -5.12
N ASP A 86 -6.56 7.16 -4.45
CA ASP A 86 -6.64 6.83 -3.04
C ASP A 86 -6.75 8.10 -2.19
N ARG A 87 -6.07 9.20 -2.54
CA ARG A 87 -6.19 10.48 -1.83
C ARG A 87 -7.61 11.02 -1.87
N GLU A 88 -8.33 11.01 -3.00
CA GLU A 88 -9.70 11.55 -3.03
C GLU A 88 -10.64 10.76 -2.11
N VAL A 89 -10.63 9.43 -2.21
CA VAL A 89 -11.45 8.56 -1.35
C VAL A 89 -11.05 8.71 0.13
N VAL A 90 -9.74 8.68 0.42
CA VAL A 90 -9.21 8.86 1.78
C VAL A 90 -9.63 10.22 2.35
N GLN A 91 -9.55 11.30 1.57
CA GLN A 91 -9.95 12.65 2.03
C GLN A 91 -11.45 12.74 2.30
N ASP A 92 -12.29 12.11 1.48
CA ASP A 92 -13.74 12.07 1.73
C ASP A 92 -14.09 11.28 3.00
N VAL A 93 -13.40 10.16 3.24
CA VAL A 93 -13.55 9.35 4.46
C VAL A 93 -13.05 10.13 5.67
N LEU A 94 -11.87 10.74 5.58
CA LEU A 94 -11.28 11.57 6.63
C LEU A 94 -12.23 12.72 7.01
N LYS A 95 -12.75 13.45 6.02
CA LYS A 95 -13.71 14.53 6.25
C LYS A 95 -14.98 14.02 6.93
N THR A 96 -15.50 12.87 6.49
CA THR A 96 -16.68 12.25 7.10
C THR A 96 -16.42 11.89 8.57
N LEU A 97 -15.27 11.32 8.89
CA LEU A 97 -14.90 10.97 10.26
C LEU A 97 -14.67 12.20 11.13
N CYS A 98 -13.98 13.22 10.62
CA CYS A 98 -13.85 14.50 11.31
C CYS A 98 -15.20 15.13 11.65
N LEU A 99 -16.19 15.05 10.75
CA LEU A 99 -17.55 15.53 11.02
C LEU A 99 -18.28 14.64 12.03
N ALA A 100 -18.15 13.31 11.93
CA ALA A 100 -18.86 12.36 12.78
C ALA A 100 -18.36 12.31 14.24
N PHE A 101 -17.12 12.75 14.47
CA PHE A 101 -16.43 12.74 15.76
C PHE A 101 -15.97 14.14 16.21
N GLN A 102 -16.65 15.22 15.77
CA GLN A 102 -16.31 16.59 16.18
C GLN A 102 -16.25 16.78 17.71
N ASP A 103 -17.12 16.07 18.42
CA ASP A 103 -17.20 16.03 19.87
C ASP A 103 -15.92 15.49 20.54
N PHE A 104 -15.12 14.71 19.81
CA PHE A 104 -13.84 14.15 20.26
C PHE A 104 -12.61 14.98 19.90
N GLU A 105 -12.79 16.18 19.35
CA GLU A 105 -11.73 17.08 18.90
C GLU A 105 -10.79 16.39 17.88
N PRO A 106 -11.29 16.11 16.67
CA PRO A 106 -10.51 15.44 15.63
C PRO A 106 -9.44 16.37 15.08
N GLU A 107 -8.23 15.85 14.91
CA GLU A 107 -7.10 16.50 14.26
C GLU A 107 -6.61 15.64 13.10
N SER A 108 -6.71 16.17 11.88
CA SER A 108 -6.26 15.50 10.67
C SER A 108 -4.78 15.75 10.40
N HIS A 109 -4.06 14.76 9.87
CA HIS A 109 -2.65 14.86 9.47
C HIS A 109 -1.72 15.33 10.63
N LEU A 110 -1.95 14.78 11.83
CA LEU A 110 -1.13 15.11 13.00
C LEU A 110 0.28 14.53 12.81
N VAL A 111 1.29 15.39 12.93
CA VAL A 111 2.70 14.99 12.82
C VAL A 111 3.26 14.62 14.21
N VAL A 112 3.84 13.42 14.32
CA VAL A 112 4.45 12.90 15.55
C VAL A 112 5.82 12.30 15.24
N GLY A 113 6.87 13.09 15.49
CA GLY A 113 8.22 12.74 15.03
C GLY A 113 8.28 12.74 13.51
N ASP A 114 8.67 11.60 12.93
CA ASP A 114 8.79 11.43 11.48
C ASP A 114 7.53 10.80 10.86
N HIS A 115 6.46 10.63 11.64
CA HIS A 115 5.20 10.03 11.20
C HIS A 115 4.09 11.06 11.08
N THR A 116 3.24 10.92 10.06
CA THR A 116 2.00 11.68 9.92
C THR A 116 0.81 10.74 10.11
N ILE A 117 0.01 11.00 11.13
CA ILE A 117 -1.22 10.25 11.46
C ILE A 117 -2.38 10.87 10.69
N ASP A 118 -3.18 10.05 10.01
CA ASP A 118 -4.27 10.60 9.18
C ASP A 118 -5.35 11.29 10.00
N LEU A 119 -5.76 10.69 11.12
CA LEU A 119 -6.74 11.24 12.05
C LEU A 119 -6.39 10.92 13.51
N TYR A 120 -6.41 11.93 14.37
CA TYR A 120 -6.26 11.79 15.81
C TYR A 120 -7.47 12.36 16.56
N LEU A 121 -8.09 11.56 17.42
CA LEU A 121 -9.22 11.97 18.28
C LEU A 121 -8.68 12.30 19.68
N LYS A 122 -8.49 13.59 19.98
CA LYS A 122 -7.76 14.04 21.19
C LYS A 122 -8.39 13.56 22.49
N LYS A 123 -9.71 13.70 22.63
CA LYS A 123 -10.39 13.42 23.91
C LYS A 123 -10.29 11.96 24.34
N VAL A 124 -10.20 11.04 23.38
CA VAL A 124 -10.12 9.60 23.63
C VAL A 124 -8.72 9.03 23.36
N ARG A 125 -7.75 9.88 22.99
CA ARG A 125 -6.39 9.50 22.61
C ARG A 125 -6.40 8.33 21.64
N MET A 126 -7.01 8.52 20.47
CA MET A 126 -7.06 7.49 19.44
C MET A 126 -6.47 8.01 18.13
N ALA A 127 -5.45 7.32 17.64
CA ALA A 127 -4.86 7.52 16.32
C ALA A 127 -5.48 6.53 15.31
N ILE A 128 -5.80 7.03 14.11
CA ILE A 128 -6.38 6.28 13.02
C ILE A 128 -5.54 6.57 11.77
N ASP A 129 -5.00 5.51 11.18
CA ASP A 129 -4.26 5.56 9.91
C ASP A 129 -5.04 4.84 8.81
N PHE A 130 -5.06 5.45 7.62
CA PHE A 130 -5.61 4.84 6.42
C PHE A 130 -4.52 4.11 5.66
N VAL A 131 -4.65 2.79 5.53
CA VAL A 131 -3.66 1.95 4.87
C VAL A 131 -4.35 0.98 3.93
N SER A 132 -3.91 0.97 2.67
CA SER A 132 -4.34 0.00 1.66
C SER A 132 -3.92 -1.42 2.04
N ALA A 133 -4.82 -2.40 2.04
CA ALA A 133 -4.54 -3.78 2.48
C ALA A 133 -3.39 -4.47 1.72
N PRO A 134 -3.21 -4.30 0.39
CA PRO A 134 -2.03 -4.79 -0.32
C PRO A 134 -0.72 -4.20 0.23
N VAL A 135 -0.71 -2.90 0.56
CA VAL A 135 0.44 -2.21 1.16
C VAL A 135 0.67 -2.69 2.59
N ALA A 136 -0.41 -2.96 3.35
CA ALA A 136 -0.32 -3.48 4.70
C ALA A 136 0.30 -4.87 4.78
N LEU A 137 0.00 -5.73 3.81
CA LEU A 137 0.58 -7.08 3.72
C LEU A 137 2.05 -7.05 3.31
N ALA A 138 2.42 -6.20 2.34
CA ALA A 138 3.80 -6.08 1.88
C ALA A 138 4.73 -5.41 2.91
N ARG A 139 4.20 -4.52 3.75
CA ARG A 139 4.97 -3.69 4.69
C ARG A 139 4.60 -3.90 6.16
N LYS A 140 4.11 -5.11 6.49
CA LYS A 140 3.58 -5.44 7.82
C LYS A 140 4.53 -5.09 8.96
N GLU A 141 5.82 -5.40 8.83
CA GLU A 141 6.82 -5.13 9.87
C GLU A 141 7.03 -3.62 10.08
N THR A 142 7.12 -2.84 8.99
CA THR A 142 7.25 -1.39 9.04
C THR A 142 6.04 -0.73 9.68
N LEU A 143 4.83 -1.20 9.38
CA LEU A 143 3.60 -0.68 9.97
C LEU A 143 3.49 -0.98 11.46
N LEU A 144 3.85 -2.19 11.89
CA LEU A 144 3.88 -2.55 13.31
C LEU A 144 4.88 -1.70 14.09
N GLN A 145 6.04 -1.41 13.50
CA GLN A 145 7.04 -0.54 14.12
C GLN A 145 6.53 0.91 14.23
N ARG A 146 5.93 1.45 13.16
CA ARG A 146 5.27 2.77 13.17
C ARG A 146 4.16 2.86 14.22
N GLU A 147 3.27 1.87 14.27
CA GLU A 147 2.19 1.77 15.27
C GLU A 147 2.77 1.83 16.70
N LYS A 148 3.81 1.05 16.96
CA LYS A 148 4.48 1.02 18.27
C LYS A 148 5.03 2.40 18.64
N GLU A 149 5.75 3.05 17.73
CA GLU A 149 6.35 4.37 17.98
C GLU A 149 5.29 5.47 18.22
N ILE A 150 4.19 5.43 17.48
CA ILE A 150 3.08 6.37 17.67
C ILE A 150 2.39 6.16 19.01
N ARG A 151 2.11 4.90 19.39
CA ARG A 151 1.53 4.58 20.70
C ARG A 151 2.43 5.02 21.84
N GLU A 152 3.74 4.78 21.75
CA GLU A 152 4.70 5.19 22.79
C GLU A 152 4.78 6.72 22.93
N ARG A 153 4.69 7.47 21.83
CA ARG A 153 4.78 8.94 21.86
C ARG A 153 3.50 9.63 22.30
N LEU A 154 2.33 9.11 21.91
CA LEU A 154 1.03 9.74 22.18
C LEU A 154 0.26 9.13 23.35
N ASP A 155 0.70 7.97 23.88
CA ASP A 155 -0.04 7.19 24.87
C ASP A 155 -1.51 6.97 24.42
N CYS A 156 -1.65 6.38 23.23
CA CYS A 156 -2.91 6.33 22.49
C CYS A 156 -3.31 4.90 22.08
N THR A 157 -4.59 4.72 21.77
CA THR A 157 -5.08 3.57 21.01
C THR A 157 -4.79 3.83 19.54
N PHE A 158 -4.41 2.79 18.79
CA PHE A 158 -4.10 2.92 17.36
C PHE A 158 -4.95 1.95 16.54
N LEU A 159 -5.59 2.47 15.50
CA LEU A 159 -6.44 1.72 14.58
C LEU A 159 -5.97 1.95 13.14
N THR A 160 -5.94 0.88 12.35
CA THR A 160 -5.74 0.96 10.90
C THR A 160 -7.04 0.69 10.18
N VAL A 161 -7.34 1.50 9.18
CA VAL A 161 -8.54 1.38 8.35
C VAL A 161 -8.10 1.31 6.89
N ASP A 162 -8.66 0.39 6.11
CA ASP A 162 -8.46 0.37 4.66
C ASP A 162 -9.71 0.90 3.95
N PRO A 163 -9.71 2.19 3.51
CA PRO A 163 -10.85 2.76 2.80
C PRO A 163 -11.02 2.20 1.38
N LEU A 164 -10.07 1.42 0.87
CA LEU A 164 -10.05 0.88 -0.49
C LEU A 164 -10.50 -0.58 -0.54
N THR A 165 -10.76 -1.21 0.61
CA THR A 165 -11.31 -2.56 0.66
C THR A 165 -12.69 -2.60 -0.02
N GLU A 166 -12.94 -3.63 -0.81
CA GLU A 166 -14.23 -3.82 -1.48
C GLU A 166 -15.38 -3.86 -0.46
N GLY A 167 -16.41 -3.05 -0.70
CA GLY A 167 -17.55 -2.91 0.23
C GLY A 167 -17.29 -1.99 1.42
N PHE A 168 -16.20 -1.23 1.42
CA PHE A 168 -15.92 -0.24 2.47
C PHE A 168 -17.02 0.83 2.53
N HIS A 169 -17.48 1.11 3.75
CA HIS A 169 -18.42 2.19 4.04
C HIS A 169 -17.99 2.96 5.29
N ALA A 170 -17.78 4.28 5.15
CA ALA A 170 -17.40 5.14 6.28
C ALA A 170 -18.37 5.04 7.47
N GLY A 171 -19.68 4.86 7.20
CA GLY A 171 -20.69 4.67 8.24
C GLY A 171 -20.46 3.43 9.12
N GLN A 172 -19.88 2.36 8.57
CA GLN A 172 -19.53 1.17 9.35
C GLN A 172 -18.35 1.44 10.27
N VAL A 173 -17.35 2.21 9.80
CA VAL A 173 -16.21 2.65 10.64
C VAL A 173 -16.70 3.54 11.77
N VAL A 174 -17.58 4.51 11.47
CA VAL A 174 -18.20 5.37 12.49
C VAL A 174 -18.91 4.51 13.54
N PHE A 175 -19.75 3.57 13.11
CA PHE A 175 -20.47 2.68 14.01
C PHE A 175 -19.53 1.84 14.88
N ALA A 176 -18.49 1.24 14.28
CA ALA A 176 -17.53 0.42 14.99
C ALA A 176 -16.73 1.23 16.02
N LEU A 177 -16.27 2.42 15.65
CA LEU A 177 -15.57 3.34 16.54
C LEU A 177 -16.46 3.80 17.70
N ARG A 178 -17.71 4.19 17.44
CA ARG A 178 -18.66 4.58 18.48
C ARG A 178 -18.89 3.44 19.49
N LYS A 179 -19.12 2.23 18.98
CA LYS A 179 -19.25 1.03 19.83
C LYS A 179 -17.99 0.78 20.66
N HIS A 180 -16.80 0.98 20.09
CA HIS A 180 -15.53 0.83 20.81
C HIS A 180 -15.36 1.89 21.91
N LEU A 181 -15.81 3.12 21.64
CA LEU A 181 -15.80 4.24 22.58
C LEU A 181 -16.93 4.18 23.62
N GLY A 182 -17.87 3.24 23.49
CA GLY A 182 -19.00 3.07 24.42
C GLY A 182 -20.11 4.10 24.26
N ILE A 183 -20.30 4.64 23.05
CA ILE A 183 -21.32 5.63 22.67
C ILE A 183 -22.26 5.15 21.56
#